data_AF-N4WEE7-F1
#
_entry.id   AF-N4WEE7-F1
#
_cell.length_a   1.000
_cell.length_b   1.000
_cell.length_c   1.000
_cell.angle_alpha   90.00
_cell.angle_beta   90.00
_cell.angle_gamma   90.00
#
_symmetry.space_group_name_H-M   'P 1'
#
loop_
_entity.id
_entity.type
_entity.pdbx_description
1 polymer ?
#
loop_
_entity_poly.entity_id
_entity_poly.type
_entity_poly.pdbx_seq_one_letter_code
_entity_poly.pdbx_strand_id
1 'polypeptide(L)'
;PSDDVESPIIQTAKKLDKLNAPAWQVGIQFFQVGQESSARKHLKQLDDGLAELAEDDNLRDIVDTVPFSGAEGEPLTAAGILKVVMGAVHRRLDRNSKDLHKT
;
A
#
# COMPACT_ATOMS: atom_id res chain seq x y z
N PRO A 1 1.10 9.39 -23.45
CA PRO A 1 1.04 8.41 -22.34
C PRO A 1 1.08 9.18 -21.03
N SER A 2 0.01 9.15 -20.24
CA SER A 2 -0.06 9.97 -19.03
C SER A 2 0.62 9.22 -17.88
N ASP A 3 1.70 9.78 -17.33
CA ASP A 3 2.41 9.31 -16.14
C ASP A 3 1.60 9.51 -14.83
N ASP A 4 0.27 9.68 -14.94
CA ASP A 4 -0.65 9.90 -13.82
C ASP A 4 -1.22 8.54 -13.38
N VAL A 5 -0.66 8.03 -12.29
CA VAL A 5 -1.03 6.74 -11.68
C VAL A 5 -2.01 6.92 -10.52
N GLU A 6 -2.09 8.13 -9.98
CA GLU A 6 -2.90 8.53 -8.84
C GLU A 6 -4.38 8.61 -9.22
N SER A 7 -4.69 9.22 -10.37
CA SER A 7 -6.07 9.43 -10.83
C SER A 7 -6.89 8.13 -10.93
N PRO A 8 -6.41 7.03 -11.55
CA PRO A 8 -7.14 5.78 -11.59
C PRO A 8 -7.39 5.16 -10.21
N ILE A 9 -6.45 5.30 -9.28
CA ILE A 9 -6.55 4.78 -7.92
C ILE A 9 -7.64 5.56 -7.15
N ILE A 10 -7.57 6.90 -7.20
CA ILE A 10 -8.56 7.78 -6.56
C ILE A 10 -9.97 7.52 -7.12
N GLN A 11 -10.10 7.39 -8.45
CA GLN A 11 -11.38 7.08 -9.08
C GLN A 11 -11.94 5.73 -8.62
N THR A 12 -11.08 4.73 -8.44
CA THR A 12 -11.46 3.40 -7.95
C THR A 12 -11.92 3.46 -6.49
N ALA A 13 -11.18 4.16 -5.62
CA ALA A 13 -11.56 4.40 -4.23
C ALA A 13 -12.95 5.04 -4.12
N LYS A 14 -13.15 6.17 -4.83
CA LYS A 14 -14.44 6.88 -4.87
C LYS A 14 -15.58 6.01 -5.41
N LYS A 15 -15.31 5.15 -6.39
CA LYS A 15 -16.30 4.22 -6.94
C LYS A 15 -16.71 3.15 -5.92
N LEU A 16 -15.76 2.60 -5.17
CA LEU A 16 -16.03 1.61 -4.13
C LEU A 16 -16.88 2.19 -3.00
N ASP A 17 -16.62 3.44 -2.59
CA ASP A 17 -17.43 4.13 -1.59
C ASP A 17 -18.87 4.36 -2.08
N LYS A 18 -19.05 4.79 -3.33
CA LYS A 18 -20.39 4.93 -3.95
C LYS A 18 -21.17 3.61 -3.99
N LEU A 19 -20.47 2.48 -4.06
CA LEU A 19 -21.07 1.14 -4.04
C LEU A 19 -21.31 0.61 -2.62
N ASN A 20 -20.99 1.39 -1.58
CA ASN A 20 -20.96 0.93 -0.18
C ASN A 20 -20.17 -0.37 -0.02
N ALA A 21 -19.09 -0.53 -0.80
CA ALA A 21 -18.27 -1.72 -0.74
C ALA A 21 -17.58 -1.82 0.63
N PRO A 22 -17.38 -3.03 1.19
CA PRO A 22 -16.56 -3.22 2.38
C PRO A 22 -15.18 -2.58 2.21
N ALA A 23 -14.60 -2.10 3.31
CA ALA A 23 -13.29 -1.41 3.28
C ALA A 23 -12.16 -2.28 2.71
N TRP A 24 -12.28 -3.61 2.82
CA TRP A 24 -11.31 -4.62 2.37
C TRP A 24 -11.65 -5.24 1.01
N GLN A 25 -12.66 -4.75 0.30
CA GLN A 25 -13.12 -5.37 -0.95
C GLN A 25 -12.04 -5.40 -2.04
N VAL A 26 -11.23 -4.35 -2.10
CA VAL A 26 -10.11 -4.19 -3.03
C VAL A 26 -9.01 -3.43 -2.31
N GLY A 27 -7.77 -3.90 -2.46
CA GLY A 27 -6.56 -3.22 -2.01
C GLY A 27 -5.45 -3.40 -3.04
N ILE A 28 -4.54 -2.44 -3.11
CA ILE A 28 -3.35 -2.42 -3.96
C ILE A 28 -2.14 -2.52 -3.06
N GLN A 29 -1.34 -3.57 -3.22
CA GLN A 29 -0.08 -3.71 -2.50
C GLN A 29 1.10 -3.43 -3.44
N PHE A 30 1.93 -2.46 -3.06
CA PHE A 30 3.28 -2.35 -3.60
C PHE A 30 4.29 -3.08 -2.73
N PHE A 31 5.06 -3.97 -3.33
CA PHE A 31 6.24 -4.58 -2.72
C PHE A 31 7.49 -4.04 -3.39
N GLN A 32 8.23 -3.19 -2.67
CA GLN A 32 9.42 -2.54 -3.22
C GLN A 32 10.65 -3.45 -3.04
N VAL A 33 11.20 -3.92 -4.16
CA VAL A 33 12.50 -4.62 -4.20
C VAL A 33 13.58 -3.65 -4.70
N GLY A 34 14.74 -3.66 -4.04
CA GLY A 34 15.85 -2.75 -4.34
C GLY A 34 15.92 -1.53 -3.41
N GLN A 35 16.91 -0.65 -3.65
CA GLN A 35 17.25 0.46 -2.75
C GLN A 35 17.12 1.85 -3.40
N GLU A 36 16.42 1.93 -4.54
CA GLU A 36 16.25 3.19 -5.25
C GLU A 36 15.31 4.12 -4.46
N SER A 37 15.84 5.31 -4.14
CA SER A 37 15.22 6.22 -3.16
C SER A 37 14.04 7.01 -3.71
N SER A 38 14.03 7.31 -5.01
CA SER A 38 12.93 8.05 -5.65
C SER A 38 11.67 7.19 -5.77
N ALA A 39 11.80 5.91 -6.11
CA ALA A 39 10.74 4.92 -6.10
C ALA A 39 10.18 4.74 -4.69
N ARG A 40 11.05 4.68 -3.66
CA ARG A 40 10.58 4.60 -2.27
C ARG A 40 9.69 5.78 -1.91
N LYS A 41 10.11 7.00 -2.27
CA LYS A 41 9.34 8.22 -2.03
C LYS A 41 8.02 8.22 -2.80
N HIS A 42 8.06 7.83 -4.07
CA HIS A 42 6.87 7.80 -4.92
C HIS A 42 5.84 6.77 -4.43
N LEU A 43 6.27 5.55 -4.09
CA LEU A 43 5.38 4.54 -3.50
C LEU A 43 4.80 5.00 -2.16
N LYS A 44 5.61 5.67 -1.33
CA LYS A 44 5.12 6.23 -0.06
C LYS A 44 4.11 7.36 -0.26
N GLN A 45 4.25 8.13 -1.33
CA GLN A 45 3.26 9.14 -1.72
C GLN A 45 1.94 8.50 -2.17
N LEU A 46 1.98 7.35 -2.84
CA LEU A 46 0.76 6.60 -3.20
C LEU A 46 0.07 5.95 -1.99
N ASP A 47 0.84 5.61 -0.94
CA ASP A 47 0.35 5.03 0.30
C ASP A 47 -0.31 6.10 1.20
N ASP A 48 0.41 7.17 1.53
CA ASP A 48 -0.08 8.17 2.50
C ASP A 48 -0.73 9.41 1.85
N GLY A 49 -0.46 9.69 0.57
CA GLY A 49 -0.72 10.99 -0.05
C GLY A 49 -2.00 11.07 -0.90
N LEU A 50 -2.71 9.96 -1.13
CA LEU A 50 -3.86 9.96 -2.03
C LEU A 50 -5.03 10.81 -1.53
N ALA A 51 -5.27 10.86 -0.23
CA ALA A 51 -6.33 11.70 0.35
C ALA A 51 -6.03 13.19 0.14
N GLU A 52 -4.77 13.61 0.34
CA GLU A 52 -4.30 14.97 0.10
C GLU A 52 -4.43 15.34 -1.38
N LEU A 53 -3.96 14.47 -2.29
CA LEU A 53 -4.04 14.68 -3.73
C LEU A 53 -5.48 14.71 -4.26
N ALA A 54 -6.39 13.98 -3.61
CA ALA A 54 -7.81 13.95 -3.96
C ALA A 54 -8.62 15.10 -3.34
N GLU A 55 -8.01 15.92 -2.49
CA GLU A 55 -8.65 16.94 -1.63
C GLU A 55 -9.86 16.35 -0.87
N ASP A 56 -9.70 15.13 -0.35
CA ASP A 56 -10.77 14.35 0.28
C ASP A 56 -10.24 13.53 1.46
N ASP A 57 -10.33 14.09 2.67
CA ASP A 57 -9.92 13.46 3.92
C ASP A 57 -10.70 12.16 4.24
N ASN A 58 -11.82 11.93 3.56
CA ASN A 58 -12.64 10.73 3.75
C ASN A 58 -12.39 9.66 2.69
N LEU A 59 -11.44 9.90 1.76
CA LEU A 59 -11.08 8.92 0.75
C LEU A 59 -10.64 7.62 1.45
N ARG A 60 -11.25 6.50 1.07
CA ARG A 60 -10.84 5.22 1.61
C ARG A 60 -9.37 4.92 1.28
N ASP A 61 -8.66 4.49 2.32
CA ASP A 61 -7.33 3.91 2.17
C ASP A 61 -7.42 2.51 1.54
N ILE A 62 -6.79 2.37 0.36
CA ILE A 62 -6.76 1.16 -0.47
C ILE A 62 -5.36 0.82 -0.99
N VAL A 63 -4.32 1.59 -0.64
CA VAL A 63 -2.94 1.36 -1.09
C VAL A 63 -2.09 1.08 0.13
N ASP A 64 -1.22 0.07 0.06
CA ASP A 64 -0.20 -0.18 1.08
C ASP A 64 1.16 -0.43 0.41
N THR A 65 2.23 -0.01 1.06
CA THR A 65 3.61 -0.17 0.57
C THR A 65 4.48 -0.90 1.59
N VAL A 66 5.10 -1.99 1.16
CA VAL A 66 6.04 -2.76 1.96
C VAL A 66 7.40 -2.81 1.25
N PRO A 67 8.46 -2.23 1.84
CA PRO A 67 9.80 -2.41 1.32
C PRO A 67 10.38 -3.76 1.72
N PHE A 68 11.16 -4.37 0.84
CA PHE A 68 12.04 -5.47 1.23
C PHE A 68 13.12 -4.93 2.19
N SER A 69 13.17 -5.49 3.40
CA SER A 69 14.07 -5.08 4.47
C SER A 69 15.26 -6.02 4.70
N GLY A 70 15.34 -7.13 3.96
CA GLY A 70 16.45 -8.07 4.09
C GLY A 70 17.75 -7.52 3.52
N ALA A 71 18.88 -8.02 4.04
CA ALA A 71 20.19 -7.77 3.46
C ALA A 71 20.33 -8.45 2.09
N GLU A 72 21.35 -8.07 1.32
CA GLU A 72 21.62 -8.69 0.03
C GLU A 72 21.81 -10.21 0.18
N GLY A 73 21.03 -10.99 -0.58
CA GLY A 73 21.03 -12.45 -0.51
C GLY A 73 20.14 -13.06 0.57
N GLU A 74 19.50 -12.25 1.44
CA GLU A 74 18.51 -12.77 2.37
C GLU A 74 17.18 -13.12 1.67
N PRO A 75 16.54 -14.24 2.03
CA PRO A 75 15.26 -14.62 1.46
C PRO A 75 14.12 -13.81 2.08
N LEU A 76 13.03 -13.66 1.32
CA LEU A 76 11.77 -13.18 1.87
C LEU A 76 11.22 -14.21 2.86
N THR A 77 11.01 -13.81 4.10
CA THR A 77 10.47 -14.69 5.14
C THR A 77 8.99 -14.98 4.92
N ALA A 78 8.47 -16.06 5.50
CA ALA A 78 7.03 -16.36 5.45
C ALA A 78 6.17 -15.20 6.02
N ALA A 79 6.66 -14.53 7.07
CA ALA A 79 6.01 -13.35 7.62
C ALA A 79 6.04 -12.16 6.63
N GLY A 80 7.16 -11.96 5.94
CA GLY A 80 7.28 -10.97 4.87
C GLY A 80 6.31 -11.23 3.71
N ILE A 81 6.22 -12.49 3.25
CA ILE A 81 5.25 -12.90 2.23
C ILE A 81 3.83 -12.61 2.70
N LEU A 82 3.48 -13.01 3.93
CA LEU A 82 2.13 -12.80 4.46
C LEU A 82 1.78 -11.30 4.53
N LYS A 83 2.71 -10.46 4.97
CA LYS A 83 2.54 -9.01 5.00
C LYS A 83 2.31 -8.46 3.60
N VAL A 84 3.15 -8.84 2.65
CA VAL A 84 3.05 -8.40 1.24
C VAL A 84 1.73 -8.86 0.59
N VAL A 85 1.25 -10.07 0.87
CA VAL A 85 0.03 -10.56 0.22
C VAL A 85 -1.24 -9.97 0.85
N MET A 86 -1.22 -9.66 2.14
CA MET A 86 -2.42 -9.34 2.91
C MET A 86 -2.51 -7.88 3.39
N GLY A 87 -1.45 -7.08 3.28
CA GLY A 87 -1.36 -5.73 3.85
C GLY A 87 -2.50 -4.81 3.40
N ALA A 88 -2.68 -4.71 2.08
CA ALA A 88 -3.68 -3.83 1.48
C ALA A 88 -5.16 -4.25 1.69
N VAL A 89 -5.44 -5.50 2.08
CA VAL A 89 -6.82 -6.01 2.22
C VAL A 89 -7.19 -6.39 3.65
N HIS A 90 -6.24 -6.69 4.52
CA HIS A 90 -6.52 -7.17 5.87
C HIS A 90 -5.90 -6.26 6.93
N ARG A 91 -6.54 -5.10 7.17
CA ARG A 91 -6.08 -4.04 8.11
C ARG A 91 -5.65 -4.52 9.50
N ARG A 92 -6.27 -5.57 10.05
CA ARG A 92 -5.87 -6.12 11.37
C ARG A 92 -4.55 -6.89 11.32
N LEU A 93 -4.28 -7.58 10.20
CA LEU A 93 -3.01 -8.28 9.99
C LEU A 93 -1.91 -7.26 9.72
N ASP A 94 -2.21 -6.21 8.95
CA ASP A 94 -1.27 -5.11 8.74
C ASP A 94 -0.88 -4.40 10.05
N ARG A 95 -1.86 -3.99 10.87
CA ARG A 95 -1.57 -3.33 12.17
C ARG A 95 -0.71 -4.16 13.11
N ASN A 96 -0.97 -5.46 13.20
CA ASN A 96 -0.19 -6.37 14.05
C ASN A 96 1.20 -6.69 13.47
N SER A 97 1.40 -6.47 12.16
CA SER A 97 2.71 -6.62 11.53
C SER A 97 3.67 -5.47 11.88
N LYS A 98 3.21 -4.39 12.52
CA LYS A 98 4.09 -3.37 13.10
C LYS A 98 5.03 -3.94 14.19
N ASP A 99 4.61 -4.99 14.88
CA ASP A 99 5.45 -5.71 15.86
C ASP A 99 6.50 -6.61 15.20
N LEU A 100 6.29 -6.98 13.93
CA LEU A 100 7.24 -7.76 13.11
C LEU A 100 8.39 -6.89 12.54
N HIS A 101 8.30 -5.57 12.67
CA HIS A 101 9.38 -4.64 12.32
C HIS A 101 10.43 -4.46 13.44
N LYS A 102 10.26 -5.12 14.59
CA LYS A 102 11.29 -5.18 15.64
C LYS A 102 12.22 -6.38 15.42
N THR A 103 13.31 -6.12 14.72
CA THR A 103 14.59 -6.83 14.85
C THR A 103 15.67 -5.78 15.02
#